data_AF-A0A357M720-F1
#
_entry.id   AF-A0A357M720-F1
#
_cell.length_a   1.000
_cell.length_b   1.000
_cell.length_c   1.000
_cell.angle_alpha   90.00
_cell.angle_beta   90.00
_cell.angle_gamma   90.00
#
_symmetry.space_group_name_H-M   'P 1'
#
loop_
_entity.id
_entity.type
_entity.pdbx_description
1 polymer ?
#
loop_
_entity_poly.entity_id
_entity_poly.type
_entity_poly.pdbx_seq_one_letter_code
_entity_poly.pdbx_strand_id
1 'polypeptide(L)'
;MEMVKKWFWYDWIMLGLRLITSVSLILTTIRFQAGIALPLWIVILWEIAAFSIPWVCLLLNYKYYLFTEILLFGGLCVHLTSLFPEAFPSFLVSVFLIAANSARLSYHWTAPATVLVIPGIFYVVSPNYSYWLMVIYYGLAYVMGFAFHL
;
A
#
# COMPACT_ATOMS: atom_id res chain seq x y z
N MET A 1 25.91 15.93 12.25
CA MET A 1 25.54 14.82 13.17
C MET A 1 24.10 14.94 13.70
N GLU A 2 23.41 16.08 13.55
CA GLU A 2 22.01 16.22 14.01
C GLU A 2 20.94 15.66 13.06
N MET A 3 21.22 15.48 11.77
CA MET A 3 20.27 14.88 10.82
C MET A 3 20.01 13.39 11.07
N VAL A 4 20.93 12.66 11.72
CA VAL A 4 20.79 11.21 11.95
C VAL A 4 19.72 10.90 13.00
N LYS A 5 19.40 11.85 13.88
CA LYS A 5 18.53 11.62 15.05
C LYS A 5 17.04 11.83 14.75
N LYS A 6 16.71 12.57 13.69
CA LYS A 6 15.31 12.87 13.31
C LYS A 6 14.65 11.76 12.49
N TRP A 7 15.45 10.93 11.82
CA TRP A 7 15.01 9.88 10.90
C TRP A 7 14.48 8.62 11.63
N PHE A 8 15.06 8.28 12.78
CA PHE A 8 14.73 7.04 13.48
C PHE A 8 13.24 6.93 13.81
N TRP A 9 12.65 7.94 14.45
CA TRP A 9 11.27 7.84 14.95
C TRP A 9 10.22 7.77 13.83
N TYR A 10 10.48 8.45 12.70
CA TYR A 10 9.59 8.43 11.55
C TYR A 10 9.56 7.06 10.86
N ASP A 11 10.73 6.47 10.64
CA ASP A 11 10.86 5.14 10.06
C ASP A 11 10.16 4.07 10.94
N TRP A 12 10.24 4.20 12.27
CA TRP A 12 9.51 3.32 13.20
C TRP A 12 7.99 3.49 13.12
N ILE A 13 7.49 4.71 12.95
CA ILE A 13 6.05 4.95 12.76
C ILE A 13 5.58 4.29 11.46
N MET A 14 6.32 4.47 10.36
CA MET A 14 6.01 3.86 9.08
C MET A 14 6.00 2.33 9.15
N LEU A 15 7.02 1.75 9.81
CA LEU A 15 7.09 0.32 10.05
C LEU A 15 5.91 -0.15 10.90
N GLY A 16 5.56 0.60 11.95
CA GLY A 16 4.42 0.32 12.81
C GLY A 16 3.10 0.31 12.05
N LEU A 17 2.83 1.34 11.24
CA LEU A 17 1.65 1.40 10.37
C LEU A 17 1.59 0.19 9.44
N ARG A 18 2.71 -0.11 8.76
CA ARG A 18 2.80 -1.25 7.84
C ARG A 18 2.54 -2.58 8.55
N LEU A 19 3.08 -2.76 9.75
CA LEU A 19 2.91 -3.97 10.56
C LEU A 19 1.45 -4.12 11.01
N ILE A 20 0.82 -3.04 11.49
CA ILE A 20 -0.60 -3.05 11.87
C ILE A 20 -1.48 -3.43 10.68
N THR A 21 -1.26 -2.82 9.51
CA THR A 21 -2.02 -3.14 8.29
C THR A 21 -1.81 -4.58 7.87
N SER A 22 -0.57 -5.08 7.90
CA SER A 22 -0.26 -6.45 7.46
C SER A 22 -0.86 -7.49 8.41
N VAL A 23 -0.76 -7.28 9.72
CA VAL A 23 -1.40 -8.17 10.72
C VAL A 23 -2.92 -8.13 10.58
N SER A 24 -3.49 -6.95 10.36
CA SER A 24 -4.93 -6.78 10.16
C SER A 24 -5.41 -7.50 8.90
N LEU A 25 -4.65 -7.45 7.81
CA LEU A 25 -4.92 -8.22 6.58
C LEU A 25 -4.86 -9.73 6.85
N ILE A 26 -3.78 -10.24 7.45
CA ILE A 26 -3.65 -11.67 7.78
C ILE A 26 -4.84 -12.17 8.61
N LEU A 27 -5.20 -11.44 9.67
CA LEU A 27 -6.34 -11.80 10.53
C LEU A 27 -7.66 -11.79 9.76
N THR A 28 -7.84 -10.80 8.87
CA THR A 28 -9.04 -10.70 8.02
C THR A 28 -9.09 -11.85 7.02
N THR A 29 -7.98 -12.17 6.36
CA THR A 29 -7.83 -13.28 5.42
C THR A 29 -8.14 -14.62 6.07
N ILE A 30 -7.66 -14.86 7.30
CA ILE A 30 -8.01 -16.07 8.07
C ILE A 30 -9.51 -16.11 8.39
N ARG A 31 -10.09 -14.98 8.81
CA ARG A 31 -11.53 -14.89 9.14
C ARG A 31 -12.43 -15.16 7.94
N PHE A 32 -12.04 -14.66 6.76
CA PHE A 32 -12.82 -14.75 5.52
C PHE A 32 -12.28 -15.83 4.56
N GLN A 33 -11.51 -16.80 5.06
CA GLN A 33 -10.85 -17.84 4.26
C GLN A 33 -11.79 -18.58 3.29
N ALA A 34 -13.07 -18.74 3.63
CA ALA A 34 -14.05 -19.43 2.80
C ALA A 34 -14.41 -18.67 1.51
N GLY A 35 -14.20 -17.34 1.48
CA GLY A 35 -14.45 -16.51 0.31
C GLY A 35 -13.23 -16.28 -0.59
N ILE A 36 -12.09 -16.89 -0.25
CA ILE A 36 -10.84 -16.70 -0.99
C ILE A 36 -10.74 -17.74 -2.12
N ALA A 37 -10.43 -17.28 -3.33
CA ALA A 37 -10.29 -18.14 -4.51
C ALA A 37 -9.00 -18.99 -4.49
N LEU A 38 -7.94 -18.48 -3.86
CA LEU A 38 -6.66 -19.15 -3.71
C LEU A 38 -6.57 -19.90 -2.38
N PRO A 39 -5.76 -20.99 -2.31
CA PRO A 39 -5.42 -21.62 -1.04
C PRO A 39 -4.90 -20.61 -0.01
N LEU A 40 -5.40 -20.69 1.22
CA LEU A 40 -5.08 -19.74 2.31
C LEU A 40 -3.56 -19.54 2.49
N TRP A 41 -2.78 -20.62 2.42
CA TRP A 41 -1.32 -20.56 2.58
C TRP A 41 -0.64 -19.73 1.47
N ILE A 42 -1.15 -19.73 0.24
CA ILE A 42 -0.61 -18.92 -0.86
C ILE A 42 -0.85 -17.44 -0.57
N VAL A 43 -2.05 -17.08 -0.11
CA VAL A 43 -2.40 -15.70 0.22
C VAL A 43 -1.57 -15.21 1.42
N ILE A 44 -1.41 -16.02 2.45
CA ILE A 44 -0.54 -15.69 3.60
C ILE A 44 0.91 -15.47 3.15
N LEU A 45 1.45 -16.33 2.27
CA LEU A 45 2.80 -16.12 1.73
C LEU A 45 2.89 -14.82 0.92
N TRP A 46 1.86 -14.49 0.16
CA TRP A 46 1.79 -13.20 -0.56
C TRP A 46 1.72 -12.03 0.42
N GLU A 47 0.93 -12.09 1.49
CA GLU A 47 0.88 -11.06 2.53
C GLU A 47 2.25 -10.85 3.20
N ILE A 48 2.95 -11.94 3.54
CA ILE A 48 4.30 -11.89 4.10
C ILE A 48 5.29 -11.27 3.10
N ALA A 49 5.21 -11.65 1.82
CA ALA A 49 6.05 -11.09 0.76
C ALA A 49 5.75 -9.60 0.52
N ALA A 50 4.47 -9.23 0.50
CA ALA A 50 3.99 -7.86 0.33
C ALA A 50 4.42 -6.98 1.51
N PHE A 51 4.52 -7.52 2.74
CA PHE A 51 5.15 -6.81 3.86
C PHE A 51 6.66 -6.70 3.70
N SER A 52 7.34 -7.83 3.51
CA SER A 52 8.79 -7.96 3.71
C SER A 52 9.62 -7.42 2.54
N ILE A 53 9.22 -7.73 1.30
CA ILE A 53 10.03 -7.41 0.12
C ILE A 53 10.16 -5.89 -0.06
N PRO A 54 9.07 -5.10 -0.04
CA PRO A 54 9.22 -3.65 -0.19
C PRO A 54 10.03 -3.06 0.96
N TRP A 55 9.85 -3.52 2.19
CA TRP A 55 10.64 -3.05 3.33
C TRP A 55 12.15 -3.27 3.13
N VAL A 56 12.55 -4.47 2.70
CA VAL A 56 13.95 -4.74 2.36
C VAL A 56 14.42 -3.86 1.19
N CYS A 57 13.59 -3.69 0.15
CA CYS A 57 13.90 -2.79 -0.95
C CYS A 57 14.06 -1.33 -0.52
N LEU A 58 13.35 -0.87 0.51
CA LEU A 58 13.46 0.49 1.03
C LEU A 58 14.86 0.74 1.61
N LEU A 59 15.43 -0.25 2.30
CA LEU A 59 16.80 -0.17 2.84
C LEU A 59 17.88 -0.12 1.73
N LEU A 60 17.55 -0.60 0.53
CA LEU A 60 18.50 -0.67 -0.60
C LEU A 60 18.34 0.50 -1.57
N ASN A 61 17.12 0.78 -2.03
CA ASN A 61 16.81 1.82 -2.99
C ASN A 61 15.31 2.17 -3.00
N TYR A 62 14.99 3.45 -2.82
CA TYR A 62 13.61 3.95 -2.84
C TYR A 62 12.86 3.60 -4.14
N LYS A 63 13.52 3.55 -5.32
CA LYS A 63 12.83 3.19 -6.57
C LYS A 63 12.34 1.74 -6.58
N TYR A 64 13.15 0.82 -6.05
CA TYR A 64 12.76 -0.58 -5.92
C TYR A 64 11.66 -0.74 -4.87
N TYR A 65 11.72 0.02 -3.78
CA TYR A 65 10.62 0.10 -2.81
C TYR A 65 9.31 0.51 -3.49
N LEU A 66 9.29 1.64 -4.19
CA LEU A 66 8.06 2.16 -4.81
C LEU A 66 7.47 1.16 -5.81
N PHE A 67 8.32 0.53 -6.63
CA PHE A 67 7.88 -0.48 -7.59
C PHE A 67 7.31 -1.72 -6.90
N THR A 68 8.03 -2.28 -5.92
CA THR A 68 7.62 -3.50 -5.22
C THR A 68 6.40 -3.28 -4.32
N GLU A 69 6.24 -2.09 -3.73
CA GLU A 69 5.07 -1.70 -2.96
C GLU A 69 3.81 -1.68 -3.84
N ILE A 70 3.88 -1.00 -4.98
CA ILE A 70 2.77 -0.92 -5.93
C ILE A 70 2.45 -2.31 -6.50
N LEU A 71 3.47 -3.10 -6.85
CA LEU A 71 3.27 -4.40 -7.48
C LEU A 71 2.75 -5.44 -6.48
N LEU A 72 3.43 -5.65 -5.36
CA LEU A 72 3.14 -6.75 -4.44
C LEU A 72 1.96 -6.40 -3.53
N PHE A 73 2.02 -5.25 -2.85
CA PHE A 73 0.96 -4.84 -1.94
C PHE A 73 -0.25 -4.31 -2.71
N GLY A 74 -0.04 -3.52 -3.77
CA GLY A 74 -1.14 -3.13 -4.65
C GLY A 74 -1.80 -4.32 -5.34
N GLY A 75 -1.02 -5.30 -5.83
CA GLY A 75 -1.57 -6.54 -6.40
C GLY A 75 -2.39 -7.35 -5.39
N LEU A 76 -1.92 -7.46 -4.15
CA LEU A 76 -2.66 -8.09 -3.06
C LEU A 76 -4.00 -7.35 -2.80
N CYS A 77 -3.97 -6.03 -2.69
CA CYS A 77 -5.17 -5.22 -2.51
C CYS A 77 -6.15 -5.37 -3.69
N VAL A 78 -5.66 -5.46 -4.94
CA VAL A 78 -6.50 -5.70 -6.12
C VAL A 78 -7.16 -7.07 -6.03
N HIS A 79 -6.40 -8.10 -5.67
CA HIS A 79 -6.94 -9.44 -5.48
C HIS A 79 -8.03 -9.45 -4.41
N LEU A 80 -7.76 -8.88 -3.24
CA LEU A 80 -8.73 -8.81 -2.14
C LEU A 80 -9.97 -7.99 -2.53
N THR A 81 -9.81 -6.85 -3.21
CA THR A 81 -10.92 -6.00 -3.64
C THR A 81 -11.81 -6.67 -4.69
N SER A 82 -11.22 -7.51 -5.55
CA SER A 82 -11.98 -8.29 -6.55
C SER A 82 -12.90 -9.33 -5.93
N LEU A 83 -12.56 -9.81 -4.73
CA LEU A 83 -13.37 -10.77 -3.95
C LEU A 83 -14.31 -10.04 -2.98
N PHE A 84 -13.82 -8.97 -2.38
CA PHE A 84 -14.49 -8.17 -1.36
C PHE A 84 -14.42 -6.70 -1.75
N PRO A 85 -15.44 -6.16 -2.45
CA PRO A 85 -15.52 -4.76 -2.86
C PRO A 85 -15.12 -3.74 -1.79
N GLU A 86 -15.48 -4.01 -0.54
CA GLU A 86 -15.20 -3.20 0.66
C GLU A 86 -13.71 -3.10 1.03
N ALA A 87 -12.85 -3.94 0.46
CA ALA A 87 -11.44 -4.02 0.81
C ALA A 87 -10.57 -2.95 0.13
N PHE A 88 -11.11 -2.14 -0.80
CA PHE A 88 -10.35 -1.09 -1.48
C PHE A 88 -9.57 -0.14 -0.52
N PRO A 89 -10.07 0.24 0.68
CA PRO A 89 -9.33 1.11 1.59
C PRO A 89 -8.04 0.49 2.14
N SER A 90 -7.86 -0.83 2.04
CA SER A 90 -6.63 -1.52 2.49
C SER A 90 -5.35 -0.96 1.86
N PHE A 91 -5.45 -0.38 0.67
CA PHE A 91 -4.31 0.21 -0.03
C PHE A 91 -3.94 1.62 0.48
N LEU A 92 -4.77 2.27 1.31
CA LEU A 92 -4.53 3.66 1.75
C LEU A 92 -3.20 3.85 2.48
N VAL A 93 -2.84 2.88 3.33
CA VAL A 93 -1.56 2.93 4.07
C VAL A 93 -0.39 2.84 3.09
N SER A 94 -0.46 1.99 2.08
CA SER A 94 0.58 1.95 1.04
C SER A 94 0.63 3.22 0.22
N VAL A 95 -0.50 3.85 -0.13
CA VAL A 95 -0.49 5.15 -0.82
C VAL A 95 0.24 6.22 0.02
N PHE A 96 -0.05 6.27 1.32
CA PHE A 96 0.66 7.15 2.25
C PHE A 96 2.18 6.85 2.26
N LEU A 97 2.57 5.58 2.41
CA LEU A 97 3.98 5.20 2.48
C LEU A 97 4.72 5.43 1.16
N ILE A 98 4.06 5.20 0.01
CA ILE A 98 4.59 5.49 -1.33
C ILE A 98 4.87 6.98 -1.46
N ALA A 99 3.92 7.83 -1.06
CA ALA A 99 4.09 9.28 -1.16
C ALA A 99 5.21 9.79 -0.25
N ALA A 100 5.26 9.29 1.00
CA ALA A 100 6.28 9.68 1.96
C ALA A 100 7.70 9.27 1.56
N ASN A 101 7.85 8.14 0.85
CA ASN A 101 9.14 7.65 0.35
C ASN A 101 9.40 8.04 -1.12
N SER A 102 8.54 8.87 -1.72
CA SER A 102 8.71 9.32 -3.11
C SER A 102 9.75 10.44 -3.23
N ALA A 103 11.03 10.07 -3.27
CA ALA A 103 12.13 11.01 -3.38
C ALA A 103 12.35 11.59 -4.81
N ARG A 104 12.79 12.85 -4.87
CA ARG A 104 13.18 13.56 -6.10
C ARG A 104 12.03 13.61 -7.12
N LEU A 105 12.23 13.07 -8.33
CA LEU A 105 11.26 13.09 -9.43
C LEU A 105 10.33 11.85 -9.43
N SER A 106 10.42 10.95 -8.45
CA SER A 106 9.59 9.74 -8.47
C SER A 106 8.11 10.03 -8.28
N TYR A 107 7.75 11.12 -7.58
CA TYR A 107 6.35 11.53 -7.39
C TYR A 107 5.61 11.76 -8.72
N HIS A 108 6.32 12.11 -9.79
CA HIS A 108 5.70 12.31 -11.11
C HIS A 108 5.06 11.06 -11.69
N TRP A 109 5.55 9.87 -11.32
CA TRP A 109 4.98 8.62 -11.78
C TRP A 109 4.22 7.89 -10.67
N THR A 110 4.64 8.01 -9.40
CA THR A 110 3.93 7.35 -8.30
C THR A 110 2.59 7.99 -8.00
N ALA A 111 2.48 9.32 -8.01
CA ALA A 111 1.21 10.01 -7.80
C ALA A 111 0.13 9.59 -8.81
N PRO A 112 0.33 9.68 -10.14
CA PRO A 112 -0.68 9.21 -11.08
C PRO A 112 -0.93 7.70 -10.99
N ALA A 113 0.10 6.89 -10.71
CA ALA A 113 -0.08 5.45 -10.54
C ALA A 113 -0.99 5.12 -9.35
N THR A 114 -0.78 5.72 -8.18
CA THR A 114 -1.54 5.40 -6.98
C THR A 114 -2.86 6.15 -6.84
N VAL A 115 -2.97 7.37 -7.38
CA VAL A 115 -4.15 8.23 -7.22
C VAL A 115 -5.14 8.09 -8.37
N LEU A 116 -4.69 7.67 -9.56
CA LEU A 116 -5.56 7.54 -10.74
C LEU A 116 -5.62 6.11 -11.28
N VAL A 117 -4.47 5.47 -11.51
CA VAL A 117 -4.42 4.14 -12.15
C VAL A 117 -4.94 3.05 -11.22
N ILE A 118 -4.39 2.92 -10.02
CA ILE A 118 -4.85 1.90 -9.05
C ILE A 118 -6.35 2.06 -8.71
N PRO A 119 -6.88 3.27 -8.48
CA PRO A 119 -8.31 3.46 -8.26
C PRO A 119 -9.16 3.07 -9.48
N GLY A 120 -8.64 3.29 -10.68
CA GLY A 120 -9.27 2.81 -11.91
C GLY A 120 -9.34 1.28 -11.95
N ILE A 121 -8.27 0.59 -11.54
CA ILE A 121 -8.25 -0.87 -11.43
C ILE A 121 -9.26 -1.34 -10.38
N PHE A 122 -9.30 -0.71 -9.20
CA PHE A 122 -10.30 -1.04 -8.17
C PHE A 122 -11.72 -0.82 -8.63
N TYR A 123 -12.00 0.27 -9.34
CA TYR A 123 -13.32 0.53 -9.93
C TYR A 123 -13.72 -0.56 -10.93
N VAL A 124 -12.79 -1.06 -11.74
CA VAL A 124 -13.07 -2.15 -12.70
C VAL A 124 -13.41 -3.47 -11.98
N VAL A 125 -12.68 -3.82 -10.91
CA VAL A 125 -12.94 -5.07 -10.17
C VAL A 125 -14.05 -4.94 -9.12
N SER A 126 -14.47 -3.72 -8.78
CA SER A 126 -15.46 -3.38 -7.76
C SER A 126 -16.26 -2.13 -8.17
N PRO A 127 -17.17 -2.25 -9.15
CA PRO A 127 -17.86 -1.10 -9.75
C PRO A 127 -18.94 -0.46 -8.85
N ASN A 128 -19.22 -1.07 -7.69
CA ASN A 128 -20.22 -0.58 -6.74
C ASN A 128 -19.82 0.73 -6.05
N TYR A 129 -18.53 1.09 -6.12
CA TYR A 129 -17.96 2.28 -5.50
C TYR A 129 -17.66 3.36 -6.53
N SER A 130 -17.85 4.63 -6.16
CA SER A 130 -17.53 5.76 -7.03
C SER A 130 -16.01 5.87 -7.26
N TYR A 131 -15.58 5.81 -8.52
CA TYR A 131 -14.18 6.05 -8.90
C TYR A 131 -13.65 7.37 -8.33
N TRP A 132 -14.42 8.46 -8.44
CA TRP A 132 -13.99 9.77 -7.93
C TRP A 132 -13.86 9.80 -6.42
N LEU A 133 -14.68 9.04 -5.69
CA LEU A 133 -14.54 8.91 -4.24
C LEU A 133 -13.23 8.20 -3.89
N MET A 134 -12.88 7.14 -4.62
CA MET A 134 -11.59 6.45 -4.45
C MET A 134 -10.42 7.40 -4.73
N VAL A 135 -10.47 8.14 -5.85
CA VAL A 135 -9.45 9.15 -6.20
C VAL A 135 -9.27 10.17 -5.08
N ILE A 136 -10.36 10.65 -4.45
CA ILE A 136 -10.30 11.56 -3.32
C ILE A 136 -9.61 10.90 -2.11
N TYR A 137 -9.98 9.68 -1.75
CA TYR A 137 -9.39 8.98 -0.60
C TYR A 137 -7.89 8.74 -0.78
N TYR A 138 -7.49 8.22 -1.94
CA TYR A 138 -6.07 7.99 -2.23
C TYR A 138 -5.31 9.29 -2.46
N GLY A 139 -5.93 10.30 -3.07
CA GLY A 139 -5.34 11.63 -3.20
C GLY A 139 -5.05 12.26 -1.84
N LEU A 140 -5.99 12.18 -0.90
CA LEU A 140 -5.79 12.65 0.49
C LEU A 140 -4.69 11.86 1.19
N ALA A 141 -4.69 10.53 1.11
CA ALA A 141 -3.64 9.69 1.69
C ALA A 141 -2.27 10.03 1.09
N TYR A 142 -2.20 10.27 -0.22
CA TYR A 142 -0.97 10.64 -0.92
C TYR A 142 -0.47 12.01 -0.47
N VAL A 143 -1.33 13.03 -0.42
CA VAL A 143 -0.96 14.37 0.06
C VAL A 143 -0.49 14.31 1.52
N MET A 144 -1.16 13.54 2.38
CA MET A 144 -0.70 13.33 3.75
C MET A 144 0.67 12.69 3.79
N GLY A 145 0.91 11.61 3.05
CA GLY A 145 2.22 10.96 3.01
C GLY A 145 3.31 11.90 2.48
N PHE A 146 3.00 12.65 1.43
CA PHE A 146 3.90 13.64 0.86
C PHE A 146 4.19 14.81 1.82
N ALA A 147 3.28 15.17 2.72
CA ALA A 147 3.55 16.19 3.73
C ALA A 147 4.62 15.76 4.75
N PHE A 148 4.84 14.46 4.91
CA PHE A 148 5.95 13.91 5.70
C PHE A 148 7.24 13.71 4.88
N HIS A 149 7.23 14.04 3.60
CA HIS A 149 8.43 14.09 2.76
C HIS A 149 9.24 15.34 3.13
N LEU A 150 10.12 15.21 4.13
CA LEU A 150 11.00 16.27 4.66
C LEU A 150 12.48 15.89 4.55
#